data_AF-A0A951TAL7-F1
#
_entry.id   AF-A0A951TAL7-F1
#
_cell.length_a   1.000
_cell.length_b   1.000
_cell.length_c   1.000
_cell.angle_alpha   90.00
_cell.angle_beta   90.00
_cell.angle_gamma   90.00
#
_symmetry.space_group_name_H-M   'P 1'
#
loop_
_entity.id
_entity.type
_entity.pdbx_description
1 polymer ?
#
loop_
_entity_poly.entity_id
_entity_poly.type
_entity_poly.pdbx_seq_one_letter_code
_entity_poly.pdbx_strand_id
1 'polypeptide(L)'
;MSEKHYSLREEIANALTHGIGALLSLIGLVVMVLLAVWSGDPWKIVSASVFGGSMIALYLASTLYHAVPVPKLKHFFRKLDHSAIYLLIAGTYTPFLLVSMRGAWGWSLFGVLWGVAVVGCAFKAFFVGKWDKLSTALYLAMGWAVLVALKPAIEAVPVGGMVLMALGGLAYSVGVFFYVSDRIPFNHAIWHGFVLAGTAFHYFGVVFYVLLWPSV
;
A
#
# COMPACT_ATOMS: atom_id res chain seq x y z
N MET A 1 19.44 1.74 11.28
CA MET A 1 20.30 1.00 10.33
C MET A 1 20.99 2.04 9.47
N SER A 2 22.30 1.94 9.29
CA SER A 2 23.03 2.79 8.33
C SER A 2 22.42 2.63 6.94
N GLU A 3 22.57 3.62 6.06
CA GLU A 3 22.19 3.47 4.66
C GLU A 3 22.82 2.21 4.07
N LYS A 4 22.00 1.18 3.80
CA LYS A 4 22.41 0.03 3.01
C LYS A 4 22.82 0.56 1.65
N HIS A 5 24.11 0.46 1.35
CA HIS A 5 24.60 0.69 0.00
C HIS A 5 24.29 -0.56 -0.82
N TYR A 6 23.20 -0.51 -1.58
CA TYR A 6 22.89 -1.53 -2.57
C TYR A 6 23.90 -1.46 -3.71
N SER A 7 24.22 -2.62 -4.30
CA SER A 7 25.00 -2.65 -5.53
C SER A 7 24.21 -1.99 -6.68
N LEU A 8 24.89 -1.53 -7.73
CA LEU A 8 24.23 -0.97 -8.91
C LEU A 8 23.19 -1.94 -9.52
N ARG A 9 23.49 -3.25 -9.52
CA ARG A 9 22.59 -4.28 -10.03
C ARG A 9 21.32 -4.39 -9.18
N GLU A 10 21.44 -4.27 -7.86
CA GLU A 10 20.30 -4.28 -6.95
C GLU A 10 19.47 -3.00 -7.07
N GLU A 11 20.10 -1.83 -7.20
CA GLU A 11 19.39 -0.57 -7.45
C GLU A 11 18.57 -0.62 -8.75
N ILE A 12 19.16 -1.17 -9.83
CA ILE A 12 18.44 -1.38 -11.09
C ILE A 12 17.26 -2.34 -10.91
N ALA A 13 17.45 -3.47 -10.20
CA ALA A 13 16.38 -4.42 -9.95
C ALA A 13 15.24 -3.79 -9.11
N ASN A 14 15.59 -3.02 -8.08
CA ASN A 14 14.65 -2.31 -7.22
C ASN A 14 13.85 -1.26 -8.02
N ALA A 15 14.53 -0.47 -8.85
CA ALA A 15 13.90 0.54 -9.69
C ALA A 15 12.98 -0.08 -10.74
N LEU A 16 13.39 -1.16 -11.41
CA LEU A 16 12.59 -1.85 -12.44
C LEU A 16 11.34 -2.51 -11.87
N THR A 17 11.47 -3.23 -10.76
CA THR A 17 10.34 -3.92 -10.12
C THR A 17 9.22 -2.95 -9.76
N HIS A 18 9.52 -1.89 -9.02
CA HIS A 18 8.52 -0.87 -8.70
C HIS A 18 8.19 0.05 -9.88
N GLY A 19 9.07 0.20 -10.87
CA GLY A 19 8.77 0.95 -12.10
C GLY A 19 7.64 0.29 -12.91
N ILE A 20 7.68 -1.04 -13.02
CA ILE A 20 6.57 -1.83 -13.57
C ILE A 20 5.31 -1.63 -12.71
N GLY A 21 5.47 -1.66 -11.38
CA GLY A 21 4.41 -1.34 -10.43
C GLY A 21 3.74 0.01 -10.66
N ALA A 22 4.52 1.05 -10.96
CA ALA A 22 4.00 2.41 -11.20
C ALA A 22 3.15 2.46 -12.47
N LEU A 23 3.60 1.81 -13.56
CA LEU A 23 2.84 1.71 -14.80
C LEU A 23 1.54 0.91 -14.60
N LEU A 24 1.62 -0.25 -13.94
CA LEU A 24 0.44 -1.06 -13.62
C LEU A 24 -0.54 -0.31 -12.72
N SER A 25 -0.05 0.51 -11.79
CA SER A 25 -0.89 1.31 -10.89
C SER A 25 -1.61 2.43 -11.61
N LEU A 26 -0.99 3.04 -12.62
CA LEU A 26 -1.66 4.02 -13.48
C LEU A 26 -2.81 3.37 -14.25
N ILE A 27 -2.55 2.22 -14.89
CA ILE A 27 -3.58 1.45 -15.60
C ILE A 27 -4.69 1.03 -14.63
N GLY A 28 -4.31 0.49 -13.48
CA GLY A 28 -5.24 0.03 -12.44
C GLY A 28 -6.12 1.15 -11.90
N LEU A 29 -5.56 2.34 -11.64
CA LEU A 29 -6.34 3.52 -11.24
C LEU A 29 -7.38 3.88 -12.31
N VAL A 30 -6.98 3.97 -13.57
CA VAL A 30 -7.90 4.29 -14.68
C VAL A 30 -9.03 3.27 -14.75
N VAL A 31 -8.72 1.97 -14.69
CA VAL A 31 -9.72 0.90 -14.70
C VAL A 31 -10.67 1.02 -13.51
N MET A 32 -10.16 1.15 -12.28
CA MET A 32 -11.01 1.26 -11.08
C MET A 32 -11.93 2.49 -11.14
N VAL A 33 -11.42 3.64 -11.59
CA VAL A 33 -12.23 4.87 -11.70
C VAL A 33 -13.31 4.71 -12.77
N LEU A 34 -13.01 4.12 -13.93
CA LEU A 34 -14.02 3.87 -14.96
C LEU A 34 -15.14 2.95 -14.47
N LEU A 35 -14.77 1.85 -13.81
CA LEU A 35 -15.75 0.94 -13.19
C LEU A 35 -16.60 1.65 -12.13
N ALA A 36 -15.98 2.50 -11.30
CA ALA A 36 -16.67 3.27 -10.29
C ALA A 36 -17.63 4.31 -10.91
N VAL A 37 -17.22 4.99 -11.97
CA VAL A 37 -18.07 5.97 -12.69
C VAL A 37 -19.30 5.30 -13.28
N TRP A 38 -19.17 4.10 -13.86
CA TRP A 38 -20.32 3.34 -14.37
C TRP A 38 -21.33 2.94 -13.30
N SER A 39 -20.88 2.78 -12.05
CA SER A 39 -21.79 2.51 -10.93
C SER A 39 -22.62 3.73 -10.49
N GLY A 40 -22.19 4.95 -10.85
CA GLY A 40 -22.83 6.19 -10.42
C GLY A 40 -22.66 6.53 -8.92
N ASP A 41 -21.91 5.73 -8.16
CA ASP A 41 -21.72 5.92 -6.71
C ASP A 41 -20.46 6.78 -6.42
N PRO A 42 -20.61 8.01 -5.88
CA PRO A 42 -19.48 8.88 -5.55
C PRO A 42 -18.49 8.25 -4.57
N TRP A 43 -18.95 7.38 -3.66
CA TRP A 43 -18.08 6.73 -2.69
C TRP A 43 -17.14 5.74 -3.35
N LYS A 44 -17.63 5.00 -4.36
CA LYS A 44 -16.80 4.11 -5.18
C LYS A 44 -15.76 4.91 -5.94
N ILE A 45 -16.14 6.06 -6.53
CA ILE A 45 -15.23 6.91 -7.32
C ILE A 45 -14.11 7.49 -6.44
N VAL A 46 -14.47 8.11 -5.32
CA VAL A 46 -13.50 8.71 -4.40
C VAL A 46 -12.58 7.64 -3.83
N SER A 47 -13.13 6.51 -3.36
CA SER A 47 -12.32 5.47 -2.74
C SER A 47 -11.38 4.78 -3.73
N ALA A 48 -11.84 4.51 -4.95
CA ALA A 48 -11.01 4.01 -6.05
C ALA A 48 -9.87 4.98 -6.37
N SER A 49 -10.16 6.28 -6.42
CA SER A 49 -9.18 7.32 -6.71
C SER A 49 -8.13 7.43 -5.61
N VAL A 50 -8.54 7.35 -4.35
CA VAL A 50 -7.64 7.38 -3.18
C VAL A 50 -6.73 6.15 -3.19
N PHE A 51 -7.27 4.96 -3.37
CA PHE A 51 -6.46 3.75 -3.41
C PHE A 51 -5.50 3.77 -4.61
N GLY A 52 -5.99 4.03 -5.83
CA GLY A 52 -5.13 4.06 -7.01
C GLY A 52 -4.07 5.17 -6.97
N GLY A 53 -4.40 6.35 -6.45
CA GLY A 53 -3.45 7.43 -6.22
C GLY A 53 -2.36 7.03 -5.22
N SER A 54 -2.71 6.30 -4.15
CA SER A 54 -1.72 5.79 -3.18
C SER A 54 -0.79 4.74 -3.78
N MET A 55 -1.29 3.89 -4.68
CA MET A 55 -0.45 2.93 -5.43
C MET A 55 0.57 3.69 -6.28
N ILE A 56 0.12 4.64 -7.11
CA ILE A 56 1.00 5.45 -7.95
C ILE A 56 2.05 6.17 -7.08
N ALA A 57 1.63 6.79 -5.97
CA ALA A 57 2.53 7.49 -5.07
C ALA A 57 3.63 6.58 -4.52
N LEU A 58 3.29 5.37 -4.06
CA LEU A 58 4.29 4.41 -3.56
C LEU A 58 5.25 4.00 -4.67
N TYR A 59 4.73 3.44 -5.75
CA TYR A 59 5.59 2.82 -6.75
C TYR A 59 6.46 3.85 -7.46
N LEU A 60 5.92 5.03 -7.76
CA LEU A 60 6.71 6.11 -8.35
C LEU A 60 7.79 6.62 -7.40
N ALA A 61 7.46 6.87 -6.12
CA ALA A 61 8.43 7.34 -5.14
C ALA A 61 9.57 6.32 -4.97
N SER A 62 9.23 5.04 -4.94
CA SER A 62 10.20 3.96 -4.83
C SER A 62 11.11 3.83 -6.05
N THR A 63 10.53 3.88 -7.25
CA THR A 63 11.31 3.90 -8.49
C THR A 63 12.28 5.06 -8.52
N LEU A 64 11.84 6.27 -8.15
CA LEU A 64 12.70 7.45 -8.13
C LEU A 64 13.79 7.36 -7.05
N TYR A 65 13.48 6.78 -5.90
CA TYR A 65 14.47 6.55 -4.84
C TYR A 65 15.63 5.66 -5.30
N HIS A 66 15.32 4.58 -6.03
CA HIS A 66 16.33 3.64 -6.52
C HIS A 66 17.00 4.07 -7.83
N ALA A 67 16.31 4.84 -8.67
CA ALA A 67 16.84 5.30 -9.95
C ALA A 67 17.78 6.51 -9.83
N VAL A 68 17.62 7.36 -8.79
CA VAL A 68 18.36 8.62 -8.67
C VAL A 68 19.66 8.42 -7.88
N PRO A 69 20.85 8.63 -8.48
CA PRO A 69 22.13 8.46 -7.79
C PRO A 69 22.56 9.68 -6.97
N VAL A 70 21.97 10.86 -7.25
CA VAL A 70 22.39 12.14 -6.63
C VAL A 70 22.03 12.14 -5.14
N PRO A 71 22.99 12.25 -4.20
CA PRO A 71 22.74 12.00 -2.78
C PRO A 71 21.61 12.84 -2.15
N LYS A 72 21.56 14.15 -2.45
CA LYS A 72 20.52 15.05 -1.93
C LYS A 72 19.11 14.64 -2.42
N LEU A 73 18.99 14.32 -3.71
CA LEU A 73 17.72 13.90 -4.30
C LEU A 73 17.33 12.49 -3.85
N LYS A 74 18.29 11.57 -3.76
CA LYS A 74 18.09 10.23 -3.23
C LYS A 74 17.53 10.26 -1.82
N HIS A 75 18.10 11.11 -0.96
CA HIS A 75 17.59 11.29 0.40
C HIS A 75 16.15 11.85 0.42
N PHE A 76 15.83 12.78 -0.47
CA PHE A 76 14.46 13.30 -0.61
C PHE A 76 13.48 12.20 -1.05
N PHE A 77 13.79 11.46 -2.11
CA PHE A 77 12.93 10.38 -2.59
C PHE A 77 12.80 9.24 -1.58
N ARG A 78 13.84 8.98 -0.78
CA ARG A 78 13.76 8.03 0.34
C ARG A 78 12.69 8.41 1.36
N LYS A 79 12.53 9.72 1.65
CA LYS A 79 11.46 10.20 2.53
C LYS A 79 10.09 9.92 1.92
N LEU A 80 9.93 10.21 0.62
CA LEU A 80 8.68 9.97 -0.09
C LEU A 80 8.35 8.48 -0.16
N ASP A 81 9.30 7.64 -0.51
CA ASP A 81 9.16 6.18 -0.61
C ASP A 81 8.68 5.57 0.72
N HIS A 82 9.37 5.87 1.82
CA HIS A 82 8.98 5.37 3.14
C HIS A 82 7.65 5.98 3.63
N SER A 83 7.32 7.21 3.25
CA SER A 83 6.04 7.84 3.59
C SER A 83 4.89 7.23 2.81
N ALA A 84 5.11 6.89 1.54
CA ALA A 84 4.09 6.36 0.67
C ALA A 84 3.63 4.94 1.08
N ILE A 85 4.44 4.20 1.85
CA ILE A 85 3.99 2.93 2.47
C ILE A 85 2.80 3.17 3.41
N TYR A 86 2.84 4.22 4.24
CA TYR A 86 1.71 4.59 5.11
C TYR A 86 0.47 4.94 4.30
N LEU A 87 0.66 5.71 3.22
CA LEU A 87 -0.42 6.11 2.34
C LEU A 87 -1.03 4.92 1.60
N LEU A 88 -0.21 3.98 1.12
CA LEU A 88 -0.72 2.78 0.46
C LEU A 88 -1.54 1.94 1.44
N ILE A 89 -1.08 1.72 2.67
CA ILE A 89 -1.84 0.94 3.65
C ILE A 89 -3.19 1.61 3.94
N ALA A 90 -3.22 2.92 4.19
CA ALA A 90 -4.51 3.61 4.40
C ALA A 90 -5.38 3.61 3.11
N GLY A 91 -4.74 3.73 1.94
CA GLY A 91 -5.38 3.69 0.64
C GLY A 91 -6.04 2.35 0.33
N THR A 92 -5.39 1.21 0.60
CA THR A 92 -5.96 -0.13 0.37
C THR A 92 -7.21 -0.37 1.20
N TYR A 93 -7.27 0.19 2.41
CA TYR A 93 -8.43 0.11 3.28
C TYR A 93 -9.61 0.95 2.81
N THR A 94 -9.35 2.10 2.17
CA THR A 94 -10.37 3.12 1.91
C THR A 94 -11.62 2.60 1.18
N PRO A 95 -11.51 1.81 0.08
CA PRO A 95 -12.69 1.25 -0.59
C PRO A 95 -13.51 0.31 0.30
N PHE A 96 -12.88 -0.56 1.08
CA PHE A 96 -13.61 -1.47 1.97
C PHE A 96 -14.32 -0.71 3.08
N LEU A 97 -13.70 0.34 3.63
CA LEU A 97 -14.25 1.08 4.76
C LEU A 97 -15.35 2.07 4.36
N LEU A 98 -15.19 2.76 3.23
CA LEU A 98 -16.11 3.82 2.81
C LEU A 98 -17.22 3.32 1.87
N VAL A 99 -17.07 2.14 1.26
CA VAL A 99 -18.09 1.54 0.40
C VAL A 99 -18.75 0.35 1.10
N SER A 100 -18.00 -0.71 1.42
CA SER A 100 -18.57 -1.95 1.95
C SER A 100 -19.02 -1.83 3.41
N MET A 101 -18.13 -1.38 4.31
CA MET A 101 -18.39 -1.28 5.75
C MET A 101 -18.96 0.10 6.16
N ARG A 102 -19.55 0.83 5.21
CA ARG A 102 -19.92 2.24 5.37
C ARG A 102 -20.87 2.41 6.56
N GLY A 103 -20.41 3.15 7.57
CA GLY A 103 -21.09 3.32 8.85
C GLY A 103 -20.12 3.73 9.95
N ALA A 104 -20.53 3.60 11.22
CA ALA A 104 -19.69 4.01 12.35
C ALA A 104 -18.34 3.28 12.38
N TRP A 105 -18.32 1.97 12.10
CA TRP A 105 -17.09 1.19 12.03
C TRP A 105 -16.18 1.61 10.88
N GLY A 106 -16.72 1.76 9.67
CA GLY A 106 -15.97 2.20 8.49
C GLY A 106 -15.29 3.56 8.71
N TRP A 107 -16.04 4.56 9.21
CA TRP A 107 -15.50 5.89 9.46
C TRP A 107 -14.49 5.94 10.61
N SER A 108 -14.73 5.19 11.69
CA SER A 108 -13.81 5.14 12.83
C SER A 108 -12.46 4.55 12.42
N LEU A 109 -12.48 3.41 11.73
CA LEU A 109 -11.26 2.75 11.29
C LEU A 109 -10.54 3.55 10.19
N PHE A 110 -11.30 4.21 9.30
CA PHE A 110 -10.75 5.12 8.30
C PHE A 110 -10.01 6.28 8.96
N GLY A 111 -10.63 6.94 9.95
CA GLY A 111 -10.03 8.05 10.69
C GLY A 111 -8.76 7.64 11.44
N VAL A 112 -8.77 6.47 12.09
CA VAL A 112 -7.57 5.93 12.76
C VAL A 112 -6.45 5.66 11.76
N LEU A 113 -6.73 4.93 10.69
CA LEU A 113 -5.71 4.56 9.71
C LEU A 113 -5.10 5.77 9.00
N TRP A 114 -5.93 6.72 8.56
CA TRP A 114 -5.44 7.95 7.95
C TRP A 114 -4.74 8.87 8.94
N GLY A 115 -5.21 8.94 10.19
CA GLY A 115 -4.53 9.67 11.26
C GLY A 115 -3.11 9.12 11.51
N VAL A 116 -2.99 7.80 11.64
CA VAL A 116 -1.68 7.14 11.77
C VAL A 116 -0.85 7.34 10.50
N ALA A 117 -1.44 7.29 9.32
CA ALA A 117 -0.72 7.53 8.07
C ALA A 117 -0.12 8.93 7.99
N VAL A 118 -0.90 9.97 8.33
CA VAL A 118 -0.43 11.36 8.35
C VAL A 118 0.72 11.54 9.35
N VAL A 119 0.56 11.01 10.57
CA VAL A 119 1.63 11.05 11.60
C VAL A 119 2.86 10.28 11.13
N GLY A 120 2.67 9.12 10.49
CA GLY A 120 3.75 8.30 9.93
C GLY A 120 4.52 9.00 8.80
N CYS A 121 3.82 9.67 7.89
CA CYS A 121 4.42 10.49 6.84
C CYS A 121 5.20 11.66 7.43
N ALA A 122 4.64 12.39 8.40
CA ALA A 122 5.35 13.46 9.10
C ALA A 122 6.60 12.92 9.79
N PHE A 123 6.50 11.79 10.48
CA PHE A 123 7.63 11.14 11.13
C PHE A 123 8.73 10.79 10.12
N LYS A 124 8.40 10.22 8.96
CA LYS A 124 9.40 9.90 7.91
C LYS A 124 9.96 11.15 7.25
N ALA A 125 9.22 12.24 7.13
CA ALA A 125 9.75 13.49 6.59
C ALA A 125 10.92 14.06 7.42
N PHE A 126 10.88 13.89 8.75
CA PHE A 126 11.92 14.40 9.67
C PHE A 126 12.95 13.34 10.09
N PHE A 127 12.55 12.06 10.18
CA PHE A 127 13.35 11.00 10.79
C PHE A 127 13.59 9.78 9.89
N VAL A 128 13.55 9.95 8.56
CA VAL A 128 13.88 8.86 7.61
C VAL A 128 15.23 8.19 7.94
N GLY A 129 15.27 6.85 7.89
CA GLY A 129 16.44 6.04 8.24
C GLY A 129 16.71 5.88 9.74
N LYS A 130 15.89 6.52 10.60
CA LYS A 130 15.89 6.28 12.05
C LYS A 130 14.62 5.48 12.41
N TRP A 131 14.75 4.62 13.42
CA TRP A 131 13.65 3.81 13.95
C TRP A 131 12.93 2.95 12.91
N ASP A 132 13.64 2.45 11.90
CA ASP A 132 13.01 1.70 10.79
C ASP A 132 12.24 0.47 11.28
N LYS A 133 12.75 -0.25 12.30
CA LYS A 133 12.03 -1.38 12.94
C LYS A 133 10.68 -0.95 13.52
N LEU A 134 10.62 0.21 14.17
CA LEU A 134 9.37 0.75 14.72
C LEU A 134 8.40 1.09 13.58
N SER A 135 8.88 1.71 12.51
CA SER A 135 8.03 1.99 11.34
C SER A 135 7.52 0.71 10.69
N THR A 136 8.37 -0.32 10.52
CA THR A 136 7.95 -1.62 10.01
C THR A 136 6.90 -2.28 10.91
N ALA A 137 7.05 -2.19 12.22
CA ALA A 137 6.04 -2.68 13.16
C ALA A 137 4.70 -1.92 13.02
N LEU A 138 4.75 -0.58 12.85
CA LEU A 138 3.56 0.23 12.60
C LEU A 138 2.89 -0.13 11.27
N TYR A 139 3.66 -0.35 10.19
CA TYR A 139 3.13 -0.80 8.91
C TYR A 139 2.36 -2.13 9.05
N LEU A 140 2.93 -3.11 9.76
CA LEU A 140 2.26 -4.38 10.00
C LEU A 140 1.02 -4.23 10.88
N ALA A 141 1.10 -3.43 11.95
CA ALA A 141 -0.05 -3.17 12.83
C ALA A 141 -1.21 -2.51 12.07
N MET A 142 -0.91 -1.51 11.23
CA MET A 142 -1.91 -0.91 10.35
C MET A 142 -2.45 -1.92 9.34
N GLY A 143 -1.57 -2.72 8.71
CA GLY A 143 -1.93 -3.72 7.72
C GLY A 143 -2.95 -4.75 8.23
N TRP A 144 -2.91 -5.08 9.53
CA TRP A 144 -3.83 -6.02 10.17
C TRP A 144 -4.94 -5.37 11.00
N ALA A 145 -5.12 -4.04 10.91
CA ALA A 145 -6.10 -3.31 11.71
C ALA A 145 -7.55 -3.77 11.50
N VAL A 146 -7.87 -4.38 10.34
CA VAL A 146 -9.19 -4.98 10.08
C VAL A 146 -9.60 -6.01 11.12
N LEU A 147 -8.65 -6.69 11.77
CA LEU A 147 -8.95 -7.70 12.78
C LEU A 147 -9.73 -7.13 13.97
N VAL A 148 -9.54 -5.83 14.28
CA VAL A 148 -10.31 -5.12 15.31
C VAL A 148 -11.79 -5.01 14.92
N ALA A 149 -12.07 -4.89 13.62
CA ALA A 149 -13.40 -4.78 13.04
C ALA A 149 -13.77 -6.05 12.26
N LEU A 150 -13.29 -7.23 12.68
CA LEU A 150 -13.43 -8.47 11.92
C LEU A 150 -14.89 -8.88 11.74
N LYS A 151 -15.70 -8.81 12.81
CA LYS A 151 -17.13 -9.13 12.75
C LYS A 151 -17.88 -8.27 11.72
N PRO A 152 -17.85 -6.92 11.82
CA PRO A 152 -18.51 -6.09 10.81
C PRO A 152 -17.88 -6.23 9.42
N ALA A 153 -16.59 -6.56 9.30
CA ALA A 153 -15.97 -6.83 8.00
C ALA A 153 -16.53 -8.10 7.34
N ILE A 154 -16.71 -9.19 8.09
CA ILE A 154 -17.30 -10.45 7.57
C ILE A 154 -18.76 -10.25 7.17
N GLU A 155 -19.50 -9.40 7.90
CA GLU A 155 -20.89 -9.08 7.59
C GLU A 155 -21.03 -8.21 6.33
N ALA A 156 -20.05 -7.34 6.05
CA ALA A 156 -20.13 -6.34 4.98
C ALA A 156 -19.34 -6.68 3.70
N VAL A 157 -18.31 -7.53 3.80
CA VAL A 157 -17.41 -7.85 2.68
C VAL A 157 -17.62 -9.31 2.28
N PRO A 158 -17.91 -9.59 0.99
CA PRO A 158 -18.03 -10.96 0.52
C PRO A 158 -16.78 -11.81 0.84
N VAL A 159 -16.98 -13.11 1.07
CA VAL A 159 -15.91 -14.03 1.48
C VAL A 159 -14.70 -13.98 0.54
N GLY A 160 -14.90 -13.88 -0.78
CA GLY A 160 -13.80 -13.75 -1.72
C GLY A 160 -12.98 -12.47 -1.54
N GLY A 161 -13.63 -11.35 -1.19
CA GLY A 161 -12.97 -10.10 -0.84
C GLY A 161 -12.14 -10.23 0.44
N MET A 162 -12.68 -10.91 1.46
CA MET A 162 -11.97 -11.22 2.71
C MET A 162 -10.75 -12.10 2.47
N VAL A 163 -10.87 -13.13 1.61
CA VAL A 163 -9.75 -14.01 1.24
C VAL A 163 -8.65 -13.22 0.53
N LEU A 164 -9.00 -12.40 -0.47
CA LEU A 164 -8.01 -11.57 -1.17
C LEU A 164 -7.34 -10.56 -0.23
N MET A 165 -8.10 -9.97 0.70
CA MET A 165 -7.54 -9.07 1.72
C MET A 165 -6.54 -9.80 2.63
N ALA A 166 -6.88 -11.02 3.08
CA ALA A 166 -6.00 -11.84 3.91
C ALA A 166 -4.74 -12.27 3.14
N LEU A 167 -4.87 -12.71 1.89
CA LEU A 167 -3.73 -13.03 1.02
C LEU A 167 -2.83 -11.82 0.78
N GLY A 168 -3.41 -10.63 0.61
CA GLY A 168 -2.69 -9.37 0.52
C GLY A 168 -1.88 -9.06 1.79
N GLY A 169 -2.52 -9.13 2.96
CA GLY A 169 -1.88 -8.93 4.25
C GLY A 169 -0.76 -9.95 4.54
N LEU A 170 -0.97 -11.21 4.17
CA LEU A 170 0.05 -12.27 4.26
C LEU A 170 1.23 -12.00 3.32
N ALA A 171 0.97 -11.63 2.06
CA ALA A 171 2.03 -11.29 1.11
C ALA A 171 2.91 -10.15 1.61
N TYR A 172 2.32 -9.07 2.15
CA TYR A 172 3.09 -7.99 2.77
C TYR A 172 3.90 -8.48 3.98
N SER A 173 3.28 -9.30 4.84
CA SER A 173 3.93 -9.79 6.06
C SER A 173 5.13 -10.71 5.76
N VAL A 174 4.98 -11.61 4.79
CA VAL A 174 6.08 -12.45 4.29
C VAL A 174 7.14 -11.60 3.61
N GLY A 175 6.75 -10.58 2.85
CA GLY A 175 7.69 -9.63 2.26
C GLY A 175 8.59 -8.95 3.30
N VAL A 176 8.06 -8.61 4.48
CA VAL A 176 8.85 -8.00 5.56
C VAL A 176 10.01 -8.89 5.99
N PHE A 177 9.86 -10.21 5.98
CA PHE A 177 10.96 -11.14 6.28
C PHE A 177 12.15 -10.94 5.34
N PHE A 178 11.89 -10.79 4.03
CA PHE A 178 12.95 -10.51 3.06
C PHE A 178 13.53 -9.11 3.26
N TYR A 179 12.68 -8.10 3.49
CA TYR A 179 13.13 -6.72 3.71
C TYR A 179 14.16 -6.58 4.84
N VAL A 180 13.95 -7.27 5.96
CA VAL A 180 14.84 -7.21 7.13
C VAL A 180 16.02 -8.18 7.05
N SER A 181 16.07 -9.06 6.04
CA SER A 181 17.10 -10.10 5.92
C SER A 181 18.26 -9.64 5.04
N ASP A 182 19.28 -9.03 5.68
CA ASP A 182 20.46 -8.46 5.01
C ASP A 182 21.36 -9.49 4.32
N ARG A 183 21.18 -10.79 4.61
CA ARG A 183 22.03 -11.88 4.11
C ARG A 183 21.63 -12.40 2.73
N ILE A 184 20.42 -12.08 2.27
CA ILE A 184 19.88 -12.58 1.00
C ILE A 184 20.21 -11.57 -0.11
N PRO A 185 20.93 -11.96 -1.18
CA PRO A 185 21.14 -11.09 -2.34
C PRO A 185 19.81 -10.66 -2.96
N PHE A 186 19.67 -9.40 -3.39
CA PHE A 186 18.42 -8.87 -3.96
C PHE A 186 17.22 -8.95 -2.99
N ASN A 187 17.45 -9.04 -1.69
CA ASN A 187 16.39 -9.07 -0.66
C ASN A 187 15.31 -7.99 -0.85
N HIS A 188 15.72 -6.77 -1.21
CA HIS A 188 14.84 -5.63 -1.38
C HIS A 188 13.98 -5.75 -2.64
N ALA A 189 14.55 -6.23 -3.75
CA ALA A 189 13.79 -6.50 -4.98
C ALA A 189 12.81 -7.66 -4.78
N ILE A 190 13.17 -8.68 -3.99
CA ILE A 190 12.25 -9.76 -3.60
C ILE A 190 11.10 -9.18 -2.77
N TRP A 191 11.40 -8.31 -1.80
CA TRP A 191 10.39 -7.59 -1.03
C TRP A 191 9.47 -6.76 -1.92
N HIS A 192 9.99 -6.05 -2.93
CA HIS A 192 9.18 -5.34 -3.93
C HIS A 192 8.20 -6.27 -4.65
N GLY A 193 8.64 -7.48 -5.00
CA GLY A 193 7.77 -8.52 -5.57
C GLY A 193 6.59 -8.89 -4.65
N PHE A 194 6.86 -9.05 -3.35
CA PHE A 194 5.79 -9.29 -2.36
C PHE A 194 4.86 -8.08 -2.17
N VAL A 195 5.38 -6.85 -2.23
CA VAL A 195 4.57 -5.63 -2.17
C VAL A 195 3.63 -5.54 -3.37
N LEU A 196 4.13 -5.84 -4.57
CA LEU A 196 3.34 -5.93 -5.79
C LEU A 196 2.26 -7.01 -5.70
N ALA A 197 2.61 -8.21 -5.24
CA ALA A 197 1.65 -9.29 -5.06
C ALA A 197 0.56 -8.93 -4.04
N GLY A 198 0.95 -8.33 -2.90
CA GLY A 198 0.01 -7.84 -1.90
C GLY A 198 -0.93 -6.80 -2.45
N THR A 199 -0.40 -5.81 -3.19
CA THR A 199 -1.21 -4.78 -3.85
C THR A 199 -2.14 -5.38 -4.89
N ALA A 200 -1.68 -6.36 -5.67
CA ALA A 200 -2.50 -7.03 -6.67
C ALA A 200 -3.70 -7.74 -6.03
N PHE A 201 -3.50 -8.46 -4.92
CA PHE A 201 -4.61 -9.07 -4.19
C PHE A 201 -5.61 -8.03 -3.69
N HIS A 202 -5.16 -6.92 -3.11
CA HIS A 202 -6.05 -5.83 -2.69
C HIS A 202 -6.75 -5.17 -3.88
N TYR A 203 -6.04 -4.94 -4.98
CA TYR A 203 -6.58 -4.39 -6.23
C TYR A 203 -7.74 -5.26 -6.76
N PHE A 204 -7.52 -6.56 -6.92
CA PHE A 204 -8.59 -7.47 -7.36
C PHE A 204 -9.70 -7.61 -6.32
N GLY A 205 -9.37 -7.54 -5.03
CA GLY A 205 -10.34 -7.46 -3.94
C GLY A 205 -11.29 -6.28 -4.11
N VAL A 206 -10.75 -5.10 -4.38
CA VAL A 206 -11.52 -3.87 -4.62
C VAL A 206 -12.31 -3.97 -5.92
N VAL A 207 -11.69 -4.39 -7.02
CA VAL A 207 -12.36 -4.49 -8.32
C VAL A 207 -13.57 -5.45 -8.23
N PHE A 208 -13.36 -6.68 -7.76
CA PHE A 208 -14.41 -7.71 -7.82
C PHE A 208 -15.41 -7.62 -6.68
N TYR A 209 -14.98 -7.22 -5.47
CA TYR A 209 -15.80 -7.31 -4.26
C TYR A 209 -16.19 -5.97 -3.65
N VAL A 210 -15.78 -4.85 -4.27
CA VAL A 210 -16.22 -3.50 -3.87
C VAL A 210 -16.85 -2.75 -5.04
N LEU A 211 -16.14 -2.67 -6.17
CA LEU A 211 -16.59 -1.87 -7.32
C LEU A 211 -17.68 -2.59 -8.13
N LEU A 212 -17.38 -3.81 -8.57
CA LEU A 212 -18.31 -4.64 -9.35
C LEU A 212 -19.35 -5.36 -8.48
N TRP A 213 -19.14 -5.44 -7.18
CA TRP A 213 -20.12 -6.02 -6.27
C TRP A 213 -21.32 -5.09 -6.08
N PRO A 214 -22.56 -5.61 -6.12
CA PRO A 214 -23.74 -4.81 -5.85
C PRO A 214 -23.65 -4.20 -4.45
N SER A 215 -23.78 -2.88 -4.37
CA SER A 215 -23.96 -2.20 -3.08
C SER A 215 -25.32 -2.62 -2.53
N VAL A 216 -25.38 -3.09 -1.28
CA VAL A 216 -26.65 -3.34 -0.57
C VAL A 216 -27.30 -2.02 -0.17
#